data_AF-A0A3D8RNI6-F1
#
_entry.id   AF-A0A3D8RNI6-F1
#
_cell.length_a   1.000
_cell.length_b   1.000
_cell.length_c   1.000
_cell.angle_alpha   90.00
_cell.angle_beta   90.00
_cell.angle_gamma   90.00
#
_symmetry.space_group_name_H-M   'P 1'
#
loop_
_entity.id
_entity.type
_entity.pdbx_description
1 polymer ?
#
loop_
_entity_poly.entity_id
_entity_poly.type
_entity_poly.pdbx_seq_one_letter_code
_entity_poly.pdbx_strand_id
1 'polypeptide(L)'
;MASLVVEIEFIQDRAEYEDEKPYILLAEEKEPGMGSRSLTNVEWLSRKVNVQDLRGREQMFELDKTGFQILLHPSMNLNFADIESINRYKRETEKLLMDTLKSSYVFCYDFRVFYNPNRIKLS
;
A
#
# COMPACT_ATOMS: atom_id res chain seq x y z
N MET A 1 18.83 1.13 -19.44
CA MET A 1 17.63 0.93 -18.59
C MET A 1 17.75 1.87 -17.41
N ALA A 2 16.69 2.59 -17.05
CA ALA A 2 16.76 3.54 -15.94
C ALA A 2 16.72 2.76 -14.62
N SER A 3 17.75 2.92 -13.80
CA SER A 3 17.81 2.42 -12.43
C SER A 3 18.16 3.58 -11.52
N LEU A 4 17.47 3.68 -10.38
CA LEU A 4 17.70 4.73 -9.39
C LEU A 4 18.05 4.07 -8.06
N VAL A 5 19.08 4.60 -7.39
CA VAL A 5 19.35 4.28 -5.99
C VAL A 5 18.51 5.22 -5.14
N VAL A 6 17.64 4.65 -4.32
CA VAL A 6 16.81 5.40 -3.37
C VAL A 6 17.05 4.87 -1.96
N GLU A 7 16.79 5.70 -0.96
CA GLU A 7 16.80 5.30 0.44
C GLU A 7 15.36 5.00 0.87
N ILE A 8 15.14 3.80 1.41
CA ILE A 8 13.84 3.36 1.93
C ILE A 8 14.01 3.03 3.42
N GLU A 9 13.07 3.50 4.22
CA GLU A 9 12.97 3.19 5.64
C GLU A 9 12.14 1.94 5.88
N PHE A 10 12.65 1.07 6.75
CA PHE A 10 11.99 -0.14 7.21
C PHE A 10 11.84 -0.06 8.73
N ILE A 11 10.83 -0.72 9.28
CA ILE A 11 10.79 -0.95 10.73
C ILE A 11 12.01 -1.80 11.08
N GLN A 12 12.84 -1.31 12.00
CA GLN A 12 14.02 -2.03 12.44
C GLN A 12 13.62 -3.29 13.20
N ASP A 13 14.20 -4.43 12.84
CA ASP A 13 14.02 -5.68 13.59
C ASP A 13 14.71 -5.58 14.96
N ARG A 14 13.92 -5.73 16.02
CA ARG A 14 14.28 -5.41 17.40
C ARG A 14 13.81 -6.54 18.31
N ALA A 15 14.67 -6.99 19.22
CA ALA A 15 14.35 -8.08 20.14
C ALA A 15 13.14 -7.75 21.02
N GLU A 16 12.92 -6.46 21.32
CA GLU A 16 11.76 -6.02 22.09
C GLU A 16 10.42 -6.35 21.41
N TYR A 17 10.40 -6.57 20.09
CA TYR A 17 9.17 -6.90 19.37
C TYR A 17 8.68 -8.34 19.54
N GLU A 18 9.51 -9.22 20.09
CA GLU A 18 9.09 -10.56 20.49
C GLU A 18 8.12 -10.52 21.68
N ASP A 19 8.34 -9.58 22.60
CA ASP A 19 7.54 -9.42 23.82
C ASP A 19 6.48 -8.29 23.69
N GLU A 20 6.76 -7.24 22.90
CA GLU A 20 5.90 -6.08 22.73
C GLU A 20 5.76 -5.65 21.26
N LYS A 21 4.56 -5.74 20.68
CA LYS A 21 4.33 -5.37 19.27
C LYS A 21 4.73 -3.91 18.98
N PRO A 22 5.26 -3.63 17.77
CA PRO A 22 5.50 -2.27 17.34
C PRO A 22 4.20 -1.45 17.32
N TYR A 23 4.22 -0.25 17.90
CA TYR A 23 3.06 0.64 17.98
C TYR A 23 3.44 2.11 17.72
N ILE A 24 2.48 2.87 17.17
CA ILE A 24 2.52 4.33 17.10
C ILE A 24 1.21 4.84 17.72
N LEU A 25 1.30 5.60 18.79
CA LEU A 25 0.19 6.24 19.46
C LEU A 25 -0.12 7.57 18.76
N LEU A 26 -1.30 7.64 18.14
CA LEU A 26 -1.82 8.87 17.54
C LEU A 26 -2.55 9.68 18.63
N ALA A 27 -1.78 10.42 19.43
CA ALA A 27 -2.32 11.36 20.43
C ALA A 27 -2.19 12.80 19.92
N GLU A 28 -3.25 13.61 20.10
CA GLU A 28 -3.32 14.96 19.55
C GLU A 28 -2.37 15.94 20.24
N GLU A 29 -2.10 15.75 21.54
CA GLU A 29 -1.13 16.54 22.30
C GLU A 29 -0.49 15.70 23.41
N LYS A 30 0.76 16.01 23.78
CA LYS A 30 1.33 15.54 25.04
C LYS A 30 0.57 16.24 26.16
N GLU A 31 -0.40 15.55 26.75
CA GLU A 31 -1.10 15.99 27.96
C GLU A 31 -0.10 16.60 28.96
N PRO A 32 -0.41 17.74 29.59
CA PRO A 32 0.49 18.36 30.57
C PRO A 32 0.79 17.36 31.70
N GLY A 33 2.04 16.89 31.75
CA GLY A 33 2.50 15.82 32.65
C GLY A 33 3.00 14.54 31.94
N MET A 34 2.82 14.41 30.62
CA MET A 34 3.23 13.23 29.84
C MET A 34 4.75 13.15 29.58
N GLY A 35 5.50 14.25 29.81
CA GLY A 35 6.97 14.31 29.70
C GLY A 35 7.52 14.01 28.30
N SER A 36 8.80 13.63 28.21
CA SER A 36 9.46 13.22 26.95
C SER A 36 9.15 11.78 26.54
N ARG A 37 8.02 11.20 26.98
CA ARG A 37 7.65 9.84 26.57
C ARG A 37 7.45 9.77 25.06
N SER A 38 8.10 8.78 24.44
CA SER A 38 7.91 8.49 23.03
C SER A 38 6.49 8.01 22.81
N LEU A 39 5.87 8.46 21.73
CA LEU A 39 4.55 7.99 21.30
C LEU A 39 4.65 6.67 20.52
N THR A 40 5.85 6.08 20.42
CA THR A 40 6.12 4.89 19.61
C THR A 40 7.30 4.11 20.19
N ASN A 41 7.27 2.78 20.08
CA ASN A 41 8.45 1.93 20.27
C ASN A 41 9.12 1.55 18.94
N VAL A 42 8.60 2.06 17.81
CA VAL A 42 9.14 1.84 16.45
C VAL A 42 10.40 2.65 16.22
N GLU A 43 11.48 1.94 15.88
CA GLU A 43 12.70 2.51 15.29
C GLU A 43 12.77 2.22 13.79
N TRP A 44 13.36 3.16 13.04
CA TRP A 44 13.45 3.08 11.57
C TRP A 44 14.87 2.76 11.12
N LEU A 45 14.99 1.85 10.17
CA LEU A 45 16.24 1.48 9.51
C LEU A 45 16.20 1.93 8.05
N SER A 46 17.05 2.90 7.71
CA SER A 46 17.25 3.33 6.32
C SER A 46 18.17 2.37 5.56
N ARG A 47 17.77 1.99 4.35
CA ARG A 47 18.59 1.19 3.42
C ARG A 47 18.54 1.76 2.02
N LYS A 48 19.71 1.82 1.37
CA LYS A 48 19.80 2.13 -0.06
C LYS A 48 19.40 0.92 -0.88
N VAL A 49 18.41 1.07 -1.75
CA VAL A 49 17.91 0.02 -2.63
C VAL A 49 17.95 0.48 -4.09
N ASN A 50 18.17 -0.48 -4.98
CA ASN A 50 18.11 -0.24 -6.42
C ASN A 50 16.69 -0.43 -6.92
N VAL A 51 16.05 0.64 -7.37
CA VAL A 51 14.75 0.60 -8.04
C VAL A 51 14.98 0.55 -9.54
N GLN A 52 14.32 -0.40 -10.21
CA GLN A 52 14.45 -0.62 -11.64
C GLN A 52 13.13 -0.36 -12.35
N ASP A 53 13.20 0.26 -13.53
CA ASP A 53 12.06 0.38 -14.42
C ASP A 53 11.63 -1.01 -14.94
N LEU A 54 10.34 -1.32 -14.77
CA LEU A 54 9.73 -2.59 -15.15
C LEU A 54 9.06 -2.56 -16.53
N ARG A 55 8.94 -1.39 -17.17
CA ARG A 55 8.22 -1.23 -18.44
C ARG A 55 8.82 -2.08 -19.54
N GLY A 56 7.96 -2.74 -20.32
CA GLY A 56 8.35 -3.68 -21.39
C GLY A 56 8.79 -5.06 -20.88
N ARG A 57 8.73 -5.30 -19.57
CA ARG A 57 9.05 -6.58 -18.92
C ARG A 57 7.93 -7.07 -18.00
N GLU A 58 6.72 -6.54 -18.16
CA GLU A 58 5.55 -6.83 -17.33
C GLU A 58 5.30 -8.35 -17.23
N GLN A 59 5.55 -9.07 -18.32
CA GLN A 59 5.33 -10.50 -18.47
C GLN A 59 6.35 -11.37 -17.71
N MET A 60 7.44 -10.77 -17.22
CA MET A 60 8.46 -11.45 -16.41
C MET A 60 8.07 -11.56 -14.94
N PHE A 61 7.04 -10.83 -14.51
CA PHE A 61 6.59 -10.77 -13.12
C PHE A 61 5.30 -11.58 -12.97
N GLU A 62 5.46 -12.80 -12.45
CA GLU A 62 4.36 -13.72 -12.17
C GLU A 62 4.11 -13.77 -10.66
N LEU A 63 2.84 -13.80 -10.27
CA LEU A 63 2.44 -13.73 -8.87
C LEU A 63 3.12 -14.81 -8.01
N ASP A 64 3.20 -16.05 -8.51
CA ASP A 64 3.78 -17.19 -7.80
C ASP A 64 5.31 -17.10 -7.64
N LYS A 65 5.99 -16.30 -8.49
CA LYS A 65 7.46 -16.18 -8.48
C LYS A 65 7.92 -14.92 -7.77
N THR A 66 7.29 -13.79 -8.06
CA THR A 66 7.73 -12.47 -7.60
C THR A 66 6.82 -11.87 -6.52
N GLY A 67 5.73 -12.55 -6.16
CA GLY A 67 4.76 -12.05 -5.17
C GLY A 67 3.85 -10.94 -5.70
N PHE A 68 4.01 -10.57 -6.98
CA PHE A 68 3.15 -9.63 -7.69
C PHE A 68 3.13 -9.96 -9.20
N GLN A 69 2.09 -9.49 -9.89
CA GLN A 69 1.94 -9.58 -11.33
C GLN A 69 1.39 -8.26 -11.87
N ILE A 70 1.70 -7.96 -13.13
CA ILE A 70 1.20 -6.77 -13.82
C ILE A 70 0.26 -7.22 -14.94
N LEU A 71 -0.98 -6.74 -14.89
CA LEU A 71 -2.00 -7.03 -15.90
C LEU A 71 -2.28 -5.76 -16.71
N LEU A 72 -2.11 -5.86 -18.03
CA LEU A 72 -2.52 -4.82 -18.96
C LEU A 72 -3.98 -5.05 -19.33
N HIS A 73 -4.88 -4.38 -18.63
CA HIS A 73 -6.33 -4.48 -18.85
C HIS A 73 -6.93 -3.10 -19.15
N PRO A 74 -7.44 -2.86 -20.38
CA PRO A 74 -8.13 -1.62 -20.70
C PRO A 74 -9.52 -1.61 -20.04
N SER A 75 -9.66 -0.83 -18.97
CA SER A 75 -10.93 -0.73 -18.24
C SER A 75 -11.98 0.03 -19.04
N MET A 76 -13.21 -0.50 -19.06
CA MET A 76 -14.37 0.19 -19.63
C MET A 76 -15.01 1.18 -18.65
N ASN A 77 -14.67 1.08 -17.36
CA ASN A 77 -15.26 1.86 -16.27
C ASN A 77 -14.21 2.81 -15.66
N LEU A 78 -13.87 3.88 -16.38
CA LEU A 78 -12.91 4.90 -15.95
C LEU A 78 -13.55 6.15 -15.34
N ASN A 79 -14.88 6.27 -15.42
CA ASN A 79 -15.62 7.35 -14.79
C ASN A 79 -16.06 6.89 -13.39
N PHE A 80 -15.67 7.62 -12.35
CA PHE A 80 -15.95 7.31 -10.95
C PHE A 80 -16.86 8.36 -10.28
N ALA A 81 -17.82 8.90 -11.05
CA ALA A 81 -18.70 9.99 -10.60
C ALA A 81 -19.77 9.54 -9.60
N ASP A 82 -20.18 8.27 -9.64
CA ASP A 82 -21.29 7.75 -8.83
C ASP A 82 -21.05 6.31 -8.34
N ILE A 83 -21.85 5.87 -7.38
CA ILE A 83 -21.75 4.53 -6.77
C ILE A 83 -21.91 3.42 -7.80
N GLU A 84 -22.78 3.60 -8.80
CA GLU A 84 -23.00 2.58 -9.83
C GLU A 84 -21.76 2.40 -10.69
N SER A 85 -21.10 3.50 -11.07
CA SER A 85 -19.86 3.50 -11.85
C SER A 85 -18.72 2.78 -11.11
N ILE A 86 -18.60 3.00 -9.80
CA ILE A 86 -17.66 2.28 -8.93
C ILE A 86 -18.02 0.78 -8.88
N ASN A 87 -19.30 0.44 -8.75
CA ASN A 87 -19.73 -0.95 -8.72
C ASN A 87 -19.49 -1.69 -10.05
N ARG A 88 -19.62 -1.01 -11.19
CA ARG A 88 -19.27 -1.60 -12.50
C ARG A 88 -17.78 -1.88 -12.59
N TYR A 89 -16.93 -0.95 -12.18
CA TYR A 89 -15.48 -1.15 -12.11
C TYR A 89 -15.09 -2.32 -11.18
N LYS A 90 -15.74 -2.44 -10.02
CA LYS A 90 -15.53 -3.57 -9.10
C LYS A 90 -15.84 -4.90 -9.75
N ARG A 91 -17.02 -5.04 -10.38
CA ARG A 91 -17.42 -6.28 -11.06
C ARG A 91 -16.47 -6.63 -12.20
N GLU A 92 -16.03 -5.64 -12.96
CA GLU A 92 -15.02 -5.82 -14.01
C GLU A 92 -13.70 -6.34 -13.43
N THR A 93 -13.24 -5.74 -12.33
CA THR A 93 -11.99 -6.13 -11.64
C THR A 93 -12.10 -7.54 -11.05
N GLU A 94 -13.22 -7.86 -10.39
CA GLU A 94 -13.49 -9.20 -9.85
C GLU A 94 -13.42 -10.26 -10.94
N LYS A 95 -14.07 -10.00 -12.09
CA LYS A 95 -14.04 -10.91 -13.24
C LYS A 95 -12.63 -11.09 -13.78
N LEU A 96 -11.89 -9.99 -14.00
CA LEU A 96 -10.51 -10.03 -14.48
C LEU A 96 -9.63 -10.90 -13.56
N LEU A 97 -9.71 -10.67 -12.25
CA LEU A 97 -8.90 -11.39 -11.27
C LEU A 97 -9.34 -12.86 -11.16
N MET A 98 -10.64 -13.15 -11.24
CA MET A 98 -11.15 -14.53 -11.23
C MET A 98 -10.61 -15.31 -12.43
N ASP A 99 -10.66 -14.71 -13.63
CA ASP A 99 -10.17 -15.31 -14.87
C ASP A 99 -8.64 -15.47 -14.88
N THR A 100 -7.91 -14.50 -14.33
CA THR A 100 -6.44 -14.49 -14.30
C THR A 100 -5.89 -15.48 -13.27
N LEU A 101 -6.40 -15.43 -12.05
CA LEU A 101 -5.90 -16.22 -10.92
C LEU A 101 -6.50 -17.62 -10.88
N LYS A 102 -7.47 -17.92 -11.75
CA LYS A 102 -8.28 -19.16 -11.71
C LYS A 102 -8.88 -19.40 -10.32
N SER A 103 -9.25 -18.31 -9.65
CA SER A 103 -9.82 -18.36 -8.31
C SER A 103 -11.30 -18.76 -8.36
N SER A 104 -11.76 -19.49 -7.34
CA SER A 104 -13.17 -19.80 -7.15
C SER A 104 -13.98 -18.60 -6.65
N TYR A 105 -13.33 -17.59 -6.09
CA TYR A 105 -13.97 -16.39 -5.55
C TYR A 105 -13.01 -15.20 -5.52
N VAL A 106 -13.53 -14.02 -5.88
CA VAL A 106 -12.85 -12.73 -5.75
C VAL A 106 -13.86 -11.73 -5.22
N PHE A 107 -13.42 -10.85 -4.32
CA PHE A 107 -14.24 -9.81 -3.73
C PHE A 107 -13.49 -8.48 -3.70
N CYS A 108 -14.09 -7.43 -4.26
CA CYS A 108 -13.60 -6.07 -4.13
C CYS A 108 -14.20 -5.41 -2.88
N TYR A 109 -13.36 -5.09 -1.91
CA TYR A 109 -13.79 -4.34 -0.72
C TYR A 109 -14.34 -2.95 -1.08
N ASP A 110 -15.33 -2.52 -0.32
CA ASP A 110 -15.78 -1.14 -0.33
C ASP A 110 -14.69 -0.23 0.24
N PHE A 111 -14.31 0.79 -0.53
CA PHE A 111 -13.47 1.87 -0.03
C PHE A 111 -14.34 3.09 0.25
N ARG A 112 -14.09 3.75 1.38
CA ARG A 112 -14.61 5.09 1.64
C ARG A 112 -13.51 6.09 1.34
N VAL A 113 -13.80 7.06 0.47
CA VAL A 113 -12.92 8.21 0.30
C VAL A 113 -13.18 9.14 1.48
N PHE A 114 -12.24 9.18 2.42
CA PHE A 114 -12.25 10.19 3.47
C PHE A 114 -11.71 11.49 2.87
N TYR A 115 -12.60 12.47 2.65
CA TYR A 115 -12.17 13.84 2.38
C TYR A 115 -11.52 14.37 3.66
N ASN A 116 -10.19 14.48 3.65
CA ASN A 116 -9.46 15.15 4.72
C ASN A 116 -9.08 16.56 4.24
N PRO A 117 -9.82 17.62 4.64
CA PRO A 117 -9.50 18.99 4.25
C PRO A 117 -8.15 19.48 4.80
N ASN A 118 -7.59 18.80 5.82
CA ASN A 118 -6.37 19.19 6.51
C ASN A 118 -5.18 18.26 6.20
N ARG A 119 -5.20 17.48 5.11
CA ARG A 119 -4.03 16.66 4.74
C ARG A 119 -2.90 17.59 4.27
N ILE A 120 -2.06 17.98 5.22
CA ILE A 120 -0.87 18.83 5.06
C ILE A 120 -0.05 18.33 3.87
N LYS A 121 0.27 19.25 2.95
CA LYS A 121 1.30 19.03 1.93
C LYS A 121 2.61 18.78 2.68
N LEU A 122 3.12 17.56 2.61
CA LEU A 122 4.51 17.29 2.97
C LEU A 122 5.38 18.05 1.97
N SER A 123 5.93 19.18 2.42
CA SER A 123 6.99 19.95 1.79
C SER A 123 8.35 19.41 2.21
#